data_AF-A0A920RDV0-F1
#
_entry.id   AF-A0A920RDV0-F1
#
_cell.length_a   1.000
_cell.length_b   1.000
_cell.length_c   1.000
_cell.angle_alpha   90.00
_cell.angle_beta   90.00
_cell.angle_gamma   90.00
#
_symmetry.space_group_name_H-M   'P 1'
#
loop_
_entity.id
_entity.type
_entity.pdbx_description
1 polymer ?
#
loop_
_entity_poly.entity_id
_entity_poly.type
_entity_poly.pdbx_seq_one_letter_code
_entity_poly.pdbx_strand_id
1 'polypeptide(L)'
;MAARLPLKQGFVLNGYTVQEVLGGGGFSLVYLAIQELSREKFVIKEYCPQDVVTRQPDGSIKIDSPLSTTAYNDGLKGFLLEAKALSQVKHDKWHT
;
A
#
# COMPACT_ATOMS: atom_id res chain seq x y z
N MET A 1 -21.44 1.52 -1.18
CA MET A 1 -20.55 0.34 -1.13
C MET A 1 -19.14 0.88 -1.11
N ALA A 2 -18.39 0.59 -0.06
CA ALA A 2 -17.00 0.99 0.01
C ALA A 2 -16.19 0.19 -1.00
N ALA A 3 -15.35 0.86 -1.79
CA ALA A 3 -14.54 0.22 -2.80
C ALA A 3 -13.09 0.67 -2.63
N ARG A 4 -12.26 -0.26 -2.15
CA ARG A 4 -10.80 -0.07 -2.05
C ARG A 4 -10.10 -0.36 -3.37
N LEU A 5 -10.51 0.34 -4.43
CA LEU A 5 -9.97 0.16 -5.78
C LEU A 5 -8.44 0.35 -5.78
N PRO A 6 -7.68 -0.34 -6.64
CA PRO A 6 -6.25 -0.10 -6.78
C PRO A 6 -5.98 1.29 -7.37
N LEU A 7 -4.78 1.81 -7.08
CA LEU A 7 -4.28 2.98 -7.79
C LEU A 7 -4.17 2.68 -9.30
N LYS A 8 -4.49 3.67 -10.12
CA LYS A 8 -4.38 3.56 -11.57
C LYS A 8 -2.92 3.53 -11.98
N GLN A 9 -2.64 2.81 -13.07
CA GLN A 9 -1.36 2.92 -13.76
C GLN A 9 -1.07 4.40 -14.11
N GLY A 10 0.16 4.83 -13.90
CA GLY A 10 0.60 6.22 -14.07
C GLY A 10 0.41 7.11 -12.84
N PHE A 11 -0.26 6.63 -11.78
CA PHE A 11 -0.38 7.41 -10.54
C PHE A 11 1.01 7.60 -9.90
N VAL A 12 1.34 8.83 -9.50
CA VAL A 12 2.63 9.17 -8.90
C VAL A 12 2.48 9.26 -7.38
N LEU A 13 3.16 8.36 -6.67
CA LEU A 13 3.30 8.37 -5.21
C LEU A 13 4.70 8.83 -4.85
N ASN A 14 4.86 10.06 -4.35
CA ASN A 14 6.15 10.57 -3.85
C ASN A 14 7.35 10.30 -4.78
N GLY A 15 7.19 10.51 -6.09
CA GLY A 15 8.23 10.26 -7.10
C GLY A 15 8.34 8.81 -7.58
N TYR A 16 7.37 7.95 -7.24
CA TYR A 16 7.25 6.59 -7.75
C TYR A 16 5.99 6.46 -8.62
N THR A 17 6.17 6.17 -9.90
CA THR A 17 5.06 5.97 -10.84
C THR A 17 4.57 4.53 -10.78
N VAL A 18 3.31 4.32 -10.37
CA VAL A 18 2.65 3.00 -10.38
C VAL A 18 2.57 2.46 -11.82
N GLN A 19 3.05 1.24 -12.03
CA GLN A 19 3.01 0.57 -13.33
C GLN A 19 1.92 -0.49 -13.39
N GLU A 20 1.87 -1.37 -12.39
CA GLU A 20 0.93 -2.49 -12.36
C GLU A 20 0.59 -2.89 -10.92
N VAL A 21 -0.57 -3.55 -10.77
CA VAL A 21 -0.95 -4.23 -9.54
C VAL A 21 -0.33 -5.62 -9.58
N LEU A 22 0.60 -5.89 -8.67
CA LEU A 22 1.22 -7.21 -8.52
C LEU A 22 0.34 -8.18 -7.75
N GLY A 23 -0.51 -7.67 -6.87
CA GLY A 23 -1.46 -8.48 -6.12
C GLY A 23 -2.08 -7.72 -4.95
N GLY A 24 -2.85 -8.43 -4.15
CA GLY A 24 -3.49 -7.89 -2.97
C GLY A 24 -4.16 -8.98 -2.14
N GLY A 25 -4.25 -8.73 -0.84
CA GLY A 25 -4.99 -9.55 0.12
C GLY A 25 -6.01 -8.69 0.87
N GLY A 26 -6.63 -9.21 1.93
CA GLY A 26 -7.65 -8.46 2.70
C GLY A 26 -7.16 -7.13 3.31
N PHE A 27 -5.85 -6.93 3.46
CA PHE A 27 -5.28 -5.78 4.18
C PHE A 27 -4.48 -4.81 3.31
N SER A 28 -3.88 -5.29 2.22
CA SER A 28 -2.95 -4.50 1.42
C SER A 28 -3.13 -4.74 -0.07
N LEU A 29 -2.71 -3.75 -0.84
CA LEU A 29 -2.48 -3.83 -2.28
C LEU A 29 -0.98 -3.71 -2.53
N VAL A 30 -0.48 -4.40 -3.55
CA VAL A 30 0.94 -4.47 -3.89
C VAL A 30 1.11 -4.02 -5.34
N TYR A 31 2.02 -3.08 -5.55
CA TYR A 31 2.26 -2.46 -6.86
C TYR A 31 3.71 -2.62 -7.28
N LEU A 32 3.93 -2.76 -8.58
CA LEU A 32 5.21 -2.42 -9.19
C LEU A 32 5.19 -0.91 -9.46
N ALA A 33 6.25 -0.23 -9.06
CA ALA A 33 6.46 1.17 -9.35
C ALA A 33 7.84 1.42 -9.94
N ILE A 34 7.99 2.52 -10.68
CA ILE A 34 9.27 2.99 -11.19
C ILE A 34 9.62 4.28 -10.46
N GLN A 35 10.81 4.35 -9.87
CA GLN A 35 11.31 5.58 -9.26
C GLN A 35 11.74 6.57 -10.36
N GLU A 36 11.28 7.82 -10.29
CA GLU A 36 11.36 8.75 -11.42
C GLU A 36 12.79 9.14 -11.81
N LEU A 37 13.71 9.24 -10.85
CA LEU A 37 15.08 9.70 -11.08
C LEU A 37 16.00 8.56 -11.54
N SER A 38 16.04 7.45 -10.78
CA SER A 38 16.90 6.30 -11.06
C SER A 38 16.33 5.38 -12.14
N ARG A 39 15.02 5.48 -12.42
CA ARG A 39 14.28 4.59 -13.33
C ARG A 39 14.27 3.13 -12.88
N GLU A 40 14.66 2.86 -11.64
CA GLU A 40 14.66 1.52 -11.05
C GLU A 40 13.25 1.09 -10.65
N LYS A 41 13.07 -0.24 -10.60
CA LYS A 41 11.82 -0.88 -10.24
C LYS A 41 11.76 -1.13 -8.74
N PHE A 42 10.63 -0.77 -8.13
CA PHE A 42 10.34 -0.97 -6.72
C PHE A 42 8.99 -1.64 -6.52
N VAL A 43 8.86 -2.37 -5.42
CA VAL A 43 7.57 -2.88 -4.95
C VAL A 43 7.02 -1.92 -3.89
N ILE A 44 5.80 -1.45 -4.07
CA ILE A 44 5.08 -0.64 -3.08
C ILE A 44 3.96 -1.49 -2.49
N LYS A 45 3.97 -1.68 -1.18
CA LYS A 45 2.85 -2.26 -0.43
C LYS A 45 2.05 -1.11 0.19
N GLU A 46 0.80 -0.96 -0.19
CA GLU A 46 -0.12 0.03 0.36
C GLU A 46 -1.04 -0.63 1.39
N TYR A 47 -1.16 -0.03 2.57
CA TYR A 47 -2.17 -0.41 3.54
C TYR A 47 -3.54 0.09 3.08
N CYS A 48 -4.39 -0.84 2.63
CA CYS A 48 -5.70 -0.55 2.05
C CYS A 48 -6.66 -1.68 2.42
N PRO A 49 -7.12 -1.71 3.70
CA PRO A 49 -7.92 -2.82 4.22
C PRO A 49 -9.30 -2.87 3.57
N GLN A 50 -9.76 -4.08 3.26
CA GLN A 50 -11.08 -4.30 2.67
C GLN A 50 -12.18 -3.91 3.65
N ASP A 51 -13.29 -3.39 3.11
CA ASP A 51 -14.53 -3.06 3.84
C ASP A 51 -14.39 -2.01 4.96
N VAL A 52 -13.22 -1.39 5.08
CA VAL A 52 -12.88 -0.39 6.10
C VAL A 52 -12.57 0.97 5.49
N VAL A 53 -12.09 0.99 4.23
CA VAL A 53 -11.75 2.22 3.51
C VAL A 53 -12.36 2.27 2.11
N THR A 54 -12.58 3.51 1.65
CA THR A 54 -12.92 3.84 0.27
C THR A 54 -11.85 4.72 -0.35
N ARG A 55 -11.44 4.39 -1.59
CA ARG A 55 -10.55 5.26 -2.37
C ARG A 55 -11.32 6.44 -2.96
N GLN A 56 -10.80 7.64 -2.74
CA GLN A 56 -11.31 8.88 -3.31
C GLN A 56 -10.76 9.10 -4.74
N PRO A 57 -11.40 9.96 -5.56
CA PRO A 57 -10.96 10.22 -6.94
C PRO A 57 -9.52 10.74 -7.07
N ASP A 58 -9.01 11.43 -6.05
CA ASP A 58 -7.63 11.93 -5.97
C ASP A 58 -6.61 10.85 -5.60
N GLY A 59 -7.06 9.62 -5.37
CA GLY A 59 -6.24 8.49 -4.96
C GLY A 59 -6.05 8.36 -3.45
N SER A 60 -6.52 9.29 -2.63
CA SER A 60 -6.47 9.17 -1.17
C SER A 60 -7.43 8.08 -0.65
N ILE A 61 -7.13 7.53 0.53
CA ILE A 61 -8.01 6.58 1.22
C ILE A 61 -8.74 7.29 2.35
N LYS A 62 -10.03 7.00 2.51
CA LYS A 62 -10.86 7.50 3.59
C LYS A 62 -11.45 6.33 4.35
N ILE A 63 -11.42 6.39 5.69
CA ILE A 63 -12.11 5.41 6.54
C ILE A 63 -13.61 5.61 6.39
N ASP A 64 -14.33 4.51 6.15
CA ASP A 64 -15.75 4.57 5.77
C ASP A 64 -16.68 5.01 6.91
N SER A 65 -16.32 4.67 8.14
CA SER A 65 -17.13 4.93 9.32
C SER A 65 -16.27 5.14 10.56
N PRO A 66 -16.69 6.00 11.50
CA PRO A 66 -16.06 6.11 12.80
C PRO A 66 -15.92 4.76 13.52
N LEU A 67 -16.90 3.86 13.37
CA LEU A 67 -16.87 2.51 13.95
C LEU A 67 -15.71 1.65 13.42
N SER A 68 -15.28 1.88 12.18
CA SER A 68 -14.19 1.13 11.55
C SER A 68 -12.80 1.68 11.91
N THR A 69 -12.73 2.83 12.57
CA THR A 69 -11.47 3.51 12.94
C THR A 69 -10.58 2.65 13.81
N THR A 70 -11.16 1.96 14.80
CA THR A 70 -10.39 1.08 15.69
C THR A 70 -9.76 -0.08 14.91
N ALA A 71 -10.54 -0.77 14.08
CA ALA A 71 -10.06 -1.87 13.25
C ALA A 71 -8.98 -1.41 12.26
N TYR A 72 -9.16 -0.23 11.63
CA TYR A 72 -8.16 0.39 10.77
C TYR A 72 -6.85 0.65 11.51
N ASN A 73 -6.91 1.28 12.69
CA ASN A 73 -5.73 1.63 13.46
C ASN A 73 -4.98 0.39 13.97
N ASP A 74 -5.69 -0.65 14.38
CA ASP A 74 -5.05 -1.88 14.85
C ASP A 74 -4.39 -2.64 13.71
N GLY A 75 -5.02 -2.70 12.53
CA GLY A 75 -4.39 -3.24 11.33
C GLY A 75 -3.17 -2.42 10.88
N LEU A 76 -3.24 -1.08 10.95
CA LEU A 76 -2.12 -0.20 10.62
C LEU A 76 -0.92 -0.42 11.55
N LYS A 77 -1.14 -0.62 12.86
CA LYS A 77 -0.06 -0.96 13.80
C LYS A 77 0.63 -2.26 13.37
N GLY A 78 -0.14 -3.29 13.03
CA GLY A 78 0.41 -4.56 12.54
C GLY A 78 1.21 -4.40 11.26
N PHE A 79 0.69 -3.62 10.30
CA PHE A 79 1.37 -3.31 9.05
C PHE A 79 2.73 -2.63 9.26
N LEU A 80 2.78 -1.64 10.16
CA LEU A 80 4.03 -0.93 10.49
C LEU A 80 5.03 -1.82 11.24
N LEU A 81 4.55 -2.72 12.11
CA LEU A 81 5.40 -3.69 12.80
C LEU A 81 6.04 -4.67 11.81
N GLU A 82 5.28 -5.16 10.83
CA GLU A 82 5.81 -6.01 9.75
C GLU A 82 6.90 -5.28 8.96
N ALA A 83 6.64 -4.03 8.54
CA ALA A 83 7.62 -3.23 7.81
C ALA A 83 8.91 -3.01 8.63
N LYS A 84 8.79 -2.75 9.94
CA LYS A 84 9.94 -2.62 10.85
C LYS A 84 10.71 -3.93 11.02
N ALA A 85 10.01 -5.05 11.10
CA ALA A 85 10.66 -6.36 11.19
C ALA A 85 11.43 -6.66 9.90
N LEU A 86 10.82 -6.42 8.74
CA LEU A 86 11.45 -6.65 7.43
C LEU A 86 12.67 -5.77 7.18
N SER A 87 12.67 -4.51 7.63
CA SER A 87 13.84 -3.62 7.46
C SER A 87 15.08 -4.04 8.25
N GLN A 88 14.92 -4.93 9.23
CA GLN A 88 16.02 -5.50 10.02
C GLN A 88 16.54 -6.83 9.45
N VAL A 89 15.78 -7.47 8.57
CA VAL A 89 16.21 -8.73 7.96
C VAL A 89 17.30 -8.44 6.93
N LYS A 90 18.50 -8.95 7.18
CA LYS A 90 19.59 -8.97 6.20
C LYS A 90 19.87 -10.41 5.84
N HIS A 91 19.63 -10.74 4.59
CA HIS A 91 19.90 -12.06 4.05
C HIS A 91 20.48 -11.90 2.66
N ASP A 92 21.62 -12.54 2.37
CA ASP A 92 22.44 -12.29 1.16
C ASP A 92 21.70 -12.52 -0.17
N LYS A 93 20.58 -13.24 -0.12
CA LYS A 93 19.72 -13.52 -1.28
C LYS A 93 18.44 -12.70 -1.34
N TRP A 94 18.19 -11.83 -0.36
CA TRP A 94 16.98 -11.00 -0.30
C TRP A 94 17.36 -9.55 -0.58
N HIS A 95 16.58 -8.91 -1.45
CA HIS A 95 16.62 -7.47 -1.64
C HIS A 95 15.49 -6.91 -0.77
N THR A 96 15.86 -6.30 0.36
CA THR A 96 14.95 -5.54 1.23
C THR A 96 14.94 -4.07 0.84
#